data_AF-A0A2R6QG70-F1
#
_entry.id   AF-A0A2R6QG70-F1
#
_cell.length_a   1.000
_cell.length_b   1.000
_cell.length_c   1.000
_cell.angle_alpha   90.00
_cell.angle_beta   90.00
_cell.angle_gamma   90.00
#
_symmetry.space_group_name_H-M   'P 1'
#
loop_
_entity.id
_entity.type
_entity.pdbx_description
1 polymer ?
#
loop_
_entity_poly.entity_id
_entity_poly.type
_entity_poly.pdbx_seq_one_letter_code
_entity_poly.pdbx_strand_id
1 'polypeptide(L)'
;MKDWRWVLVRLLYFSVLLRIGSALELSGVQQTERISGSAGDVLEEDPVGRLKVFVYELPSKYNKKILQKDPRCPTHMSAAEIYMHRFLLSSPVRTLNPKEADWFYTPVYTTCDLTPNGLPLRFKSPRMMRSAIQLISSNWPYWNRTEGVDHYFHMISWHAFTT
;
A
#
# COMPACT_ATOMS: atom_id res chain seq x y z
N MET A 1 63.36 -2.90 29.13
CA MET A 1 62.43 -3.06 27.97
C MET A 1 61.34 -4.11 28.22
N LYS A 2 60.80 -4.26 29.44
CA LYS A 2 59.74 -5.24 29.76
C LYS A 2 58.40 -4.57 30.10
N ASP A 3 58.44 -3.30 30.50
CA ASP A 3 57.27 -2.54 30.97
C ASP A 3 56.47 -1.89 29.83
N TRP A 4 57.12 -1.59 28.70
CA TRP A 4 56.46 -0.97 27.54
C TRP A 4 55.40 -1.87 26.91
N ARG A 5 55.58 -3.20 26.99
CA ARG A 5 54.59 -4.19 26.52
C ARG A 5 53.29 -4.10 27.30
N TRP A 6 53.35 -3.89 28.62
CA TRP A 6 52.17 -3.77 29.46
C TRP A 6 51.46 -2.42 29.27
N VAL A 7 52.22 -1.36 28.99
CA VAL A 7 51.66 -0.06 28.62
C VAL A 7 50.89 -0.17 27.30
N LEU A 8 51.47 -0.80 26.27
CA LEU A 8 50.80 -1.02 24.98
C LEU A 8 49.54 -1.89 25.11
N VAL A 9 49.58 -2.95 25.93
CA VAL A 9 48.41 -3.80 26.17
C VAL A 9 47.29 -3.03 26.88
N ARG A 10 47.62 -2.20 27.87
CA ARG A 10 46.63 -1.36 28.56
C ARG A 10 46.04 -0.30 27.63
N LEU A 11 46.85 0.32 26.78
CA LEU A 11 46.38 1.30 25.79
C LEU A 11 45.48 0.64 24.74
N LEU A 12 45.82 -0.56 24.27
CA LEU A 12 44.97 -1.32 23.35
C LEU A 12 43.65 -1.70 24.02
N TYR A 13 43.69 -2.21 25.25
CA TYR A 13 42.47 -2.55 26.01
C TYR A 13 41.57 -1.33 26.23
N PHE A 14 42.16 -0.18 26.59
CA PHE A 14 41.43 1.07 26.77
C PHE A 14 40.82 1.57 25.45
N SER A 15 41.54 1.45 24.33
CA SER A 15 41.03 1.81 23.00
C SER A 15 39.87 0.91 22.54
N VAL A 16 39.90 -0.37 22.91
CA VAL A 16 38.81 -1.32 22.62
C VAL A 16 37.59 -1.01 23.48
N LEU A 17 37.76 -0.72 24.78
CA LEU A 17 36.68 -0.30 25.67
C LEU A 17 36.02 1.01 25.20
N LEU A 18 36.82 1.99 24.76
CA LEU A 18 36.29 3.23 24.18
C LEU A 18 35.45 2.96 22.93
N ARG A 19 35.90 2.08 22.02
CA ARG A 19 35.13 1.73 20.82
C ARG A 19 33.83 0.97 21.11
N ILE A 20 33.83 0.09 22.12
CA ILE A 20 32.62 -0.63 22.53
C ILE A 20 31.61 0.31 23.20
N GLY A 21 32.08 1.26 24.02
CA GLY A 21 31.22 2.31 24.59
C GLY A 21 30.56 3.17 23.52
N SER A 22 31.31 3.57 22.49
CA SER A 22 30.76 4.32 21.34
C SER A 22 29.79 3.51 20.47
N ALA A 23 29.99 2.19 20.37
CA ALA A 23 29.12 1.31 19.60
C ALA A 23 27.78 1.03 20.31
N LEU A 24 27.75 1.05 21.64
CA LEU A 24 26.53 0.90 22.42
C LEU A 24 25.63 2.16 22.35
N GLU A 25 26.23 3.35 22.27
CA GLU A 25 25.47 4.62 22.20
C GLU A 25 24.90 4.94 20.80
N LEU A 26 25.38 4.28 19.74
CA LEU A 26 24.85 4.44 18.37
C LEU A 26 23.61 3.60 18.06
N SER A 27 23.15 2.76 19.01
CA SER A 27 21.82 2.14 18.94
C SER A 27 20.76 2.99 19.65
N GLY A 28 20.91 4.31 19.62
CA GLY A 28 19.81 5.22 19.90
C GLY A 28 18.65 4.88 18.98
N VAL A 29 17.55 4.45 19.58
CA VAL A 29 16.27 4.22 18.93
C VAL A 29 16.01 5.37 17.97
N GLN A 30 16.17 5.12 16.66
CA GLN A 30 15.75 6.05 15.64
C GLN A 30 14.23 6.04 15.70
N GLN A 31 13.70 6.87 16.60
CA GLN A 31 12.29 7.17 16.66
C GLN A 31 11.97 7.75 15.29
N THR A 32 11.37 6.93 14.44
CA THR A 32 10.70 7.41 13.25
C THR A 32 9.78 8.51 13.75
N GLU A 33 10.16 9.77 13.52
CA GLU A 33 9.24 10.88 13.66
C GLU A 33 8.16 10.63 12.61
N ARG A 34 7.17 9.84 13.02
CA ARG A 34 5.87 9.80 12.40
C ARG A 34 5.46 11.26 12.41
N ILE A 35 5.38 11.88 11.24
CA ILE A 35 4.76 13.20 11.07
C ILE A 35 3.55 13.19 11.99
N SER A 36 3.54 14.07 12.99
CA SER A 36 2.45 14.21 13.96
C SER A 36 1.26 14.88 13.28
N GLY A 37 0.87 14.32 12.15
CA GLY A 37 -0.46 14.36 11.59
C GLY A 37 -0.80 12.89 11.39
N SER A 38 -1.48 12.30 12.38
CA SER A 38 -2.36 11.20 12.05
C SER A 38 -3.27 11.74 10.95
N ALA A 39 -3.47 11.02 9.84
CA ALA A 39 -4.54 11.40 8.92
C ALA A 39 -5.91 11.52 9.63
N GLY A 40 -6.02 11.01 10.86
CA GLY A 40 -7.15 11.21 11.76
C GLY A 40 -7.24 12.56 12.49
N ASP A 41 -6.19 13.39 12.52
CA ASP A 41 -6.23 14.71 13.19
C ASP A 41 -6.80 15.82 12.29
N VAL A 42 -6.92 15.55 10.99
CA VAL A 42 -7.72 16.34 10.02
C VAL A 42 -9.21 15.97 10.11
N LEU A 43 -9.56 14.97 10.93
CA LEU A 43 -10.90 14.45 11.12
C LEU A 43 -11.44 14.81 12.51
N GLU A 44 -11.22 16.05 12.97
CA GLU A 44 -11.94 16.59 14.14
C GLU A 44 -13.46 16.63 13.90
N GLU A 45 -13.91 16.52 12.65
CA GLU A 45 -15.28 16.13 12.32
C GLU A 45 -15.37 14.61 12.19
N ASP A 46 -16.30 13.99 12.93
CA ASP A 46 -16.61 12.55 12.90
C ASP A 46 -16.35 11.92 11.52
N PRO A 47 -15.21 11.22 11.32
CA PRO A 47 -14.86 10.67 10.01
C PRO A 47 -15.78 9.53 9.58
N VAL A 48 -16.58 9.01 10.51
CA VAL A 48 -17.51 7.89 10.31
C VAL A 48 -18.92 8.39 10.00
N GLY A 49 -19.23 9.65 10.34
CA GLY A 49 -20.58 10.19 10.40
C GLY A 49 -21.25 10.44 9.05
N ARG A 50 -20.48 10.60 7.96
CA ARG A 50 -21.06 10.88 6.64
C ARG A 50 -20.55 10.02 5.50
N LEU A 51 -19.25 9.77 5.39
CA LEU A 51 -18.71 9.07 4.23
C LEU A 51 -18.95 7.55 4.30
N LYS A 52 -19.65 7.02 3.31
CA LYS A 52 -19.83 5.58 3.10
C LYS A 52 -19.26 5.14 1.76
N VAL A 53 -18.38 4.15 1.79
CA VAL A 53 -17.75 3.57 0.59
C VAL A 53 -18.21 2.13 0.42
N PHE A 54 -18.82 1.82 -0.72
CA PHE A 54 -19.08 0.43 -1.11
C PHE A 54 -17.88 -0.13 -1.86
N VAL A 55 -17.47 -1.36 -1.51
CA VAL A 55 -16.36 -2.05 -2.19
C VAL A 55 -16.92 -3.17 -3.04
N TYR A 56 -16.63 -3.15 -4.35
CA TYR A 56 -17.06 -4.23 -5.25
C TYR A 56 -16.42 -5.56 -4.91
N GLU A 57 -17.24 -6.60 -4.91
CA GLU A 57 -16.80 -7.99 -4.86
C GLU A 57 -16.52 -8.52 -6.27
N LEU A 58 -15.30 -8.25 -6.75
CA LEU A 58 -14.88 -8.71 -8.08
C LEU A 58 -14.41 -10.18 -8.08
N PRO A 59 -14.55 -10.89 -9.21
CA PRO A 59 -13.91 -12.18 -9.42
C PRO A 59 -12.40 -12.13 -9.16
N SER A 60 -11.86 -13.19 -8.58
CA SER A 60 -10.45 -13.25 -8.12
C SER A 60 -9.41 -12.98 -9.22
N LYS A 61 -9.78 -13.13 -10.51
CA LYS A 61 -8.93 -12.80 -11.66
C LYS A 61 -8.51 -11.32 -11.73
N TYR A 62 -9.25 -10.41 -11.09
CA TYR A 62 -8.94 -8.98 -11.05
C TYR A 62 -8.09 -8.57 -9.84
N ASN A 63 -7.91 -9.45 -8.85
CA ASN A 63 -7.16 -9.13 -7.62
C ASN A 63 -6.36 -10.32 -7.06
N LYS A 64 -7.00 -11.23 -6.30
CA LYS A 64 -6.37 -12.29 -5.52
C LYS A 64 -5.47 -13.20 -6.37
N LYS A 65 -5.89 -13.57 -7.59
CA LYS A 65 -5.07 -14.41 -8.49
C LYS A 65 -3.83 -13.69 -9.01
N ILE A 66 -3.90 -12.38 -9.21
CA ILE A 66 -2.75 -11.57 -9.65
C ILE A 66 -1.75 -11.48 -8.51
N LEU A 67 -2.23 -11.23 -7.29
CA LEU A 67 -1.40 -11.21 -6.08
C LEU A 67 -0.68 -12.54 -5.85
N GLN A 68 -1.35 -13.67 -6.11
CA GLN A 68 -0.76 -15.01 -5.98
C GLN A 68 0.28 -15.32 -7.07
N LYS A 69 0.24 -14.62 -8.20
CA LYS A 69 1.10 -14.90 -9.35
C LYS A 69 2.54 -14.42 -9.13
N ASP A 70 2.72 -13.29 -8.44
CA ASP A 70 4.04 -12.69 -8.23
C ASP A 70 4.21 -12.23 -6.77
N PRO A 71 5.11 -12.86 -5.99
CA PRO A 71 5.31 -12.56 -4.58
C PRO A 71 5.89 -11.16 -4.33
N ARG A 72 6.38 -10.46 -5.38
CA ARG A 72 6.90 -9.10 -5.27
C ARG A 72 5.81 -8.05 -5.16
N CYS A 73 4.57 -8.35 -5.55
CA CYS A 73 3.46 -7.39 -5.58
C CYS A 73 3.21 -6.63 -4.26
N PRO A 74 3.25 -7.28 -3.07
CA PRO A 74 3.02 -6.60 -1.79
C PRO A 74 4.15 -5.65 -1.38
N THR A 75 5.35 -5.80 -1.93
CA THR A 75 6.55 -5.03 -1.58
C THR A 75 7.00 -4.09 -2.69
N HIS A 76 6.37 -4.18 -3.87
CA HIS A 76 6.65 -3.36 -5.04
C HIS A 76 5.87 -2.04 -5.01
N MET A 77 6.19 -1.10 -5.91
CA MET A 77 5.47 0.17 -6.01
C MET A 77 3.95 0.00 -6.21
N SER A 78 3.51 -1.14 -6.76
CA SER A 78 2.11 -1.54 -6.96
C SER A 78 1.35 -1.84 -5.66
N ALA A 79 2.03 -1.89 -4.51
CA ALA A 79 1.43 -2.30 -3.25
C ALA A 79 0.32 -1.36 -2.76
N ALA A 80 0.29 -0.09 -3.20
CA ALA A 80 -0.77 0.84 -2.77
C ALA A 80 -2.17 0.39 -3.20
N GLU A 81 -2.33 -0.29 -4.35
CA GLU A 81 -3.61 -0.90 -4.76
C GLU A 81 -4.07 -1.97 -3.77
N ILE A 82 -3.13 -2.76 -3.25
CA ILE A 82 -3.39 -3.82 -2.27
C ILE A 82 -3.73 -3.20 -0.91
N TYR A 83 -2.93 -2.23 -0.46
CA TYR A 83 -3.14 -1.57 0.82
C TYR A 83 -4.45 -0.79 0.85
N MET A 84 -4.80 -0.05 -0.22
CA MET A 84 -6.07 0.67 -0.29
C MET A 84 -7.26 -0.29 -0.21
N HIS A 85 -7.22 -1.40 -0.95
CA HIS A 85 -8.27 -2.41 -0.86
C HIS A 85 -8.38 -3.00 0.55
N ARG A 86 -7.27 -3.43 1.16
CA ARG A 86 -7.28 -4.01 2.51
C ARG A 86 -7.75 -2.99 3.55
N PHE A 87 -7.28 -1.76 3.45
CA PHE A 87 -7.67 -0.66 4.32
C PHE A 87 -9.17 -0.44 4.29
N LEU A 88 -9.77 -0.29 3.10
CA LEU A 88 -11.22 -0.13 2.97
C LEU A 88 -11.99 -1.34 3.50
N LEU A 89 -11.50 -2.57 3.29
CA LEU A 89 -12.17 -3.76 3.82
C LEU A 89 -12.28 -3.76 5.35
N SER A 90 -11.30 -3.18 6.05
CA SER A 90 -11.26 -3.06 7.52
C SER A 90 -11.72 -1.70 8.06
N SER A 91 -12.03 -0.74 7.20
CA SER A 91 -12.30 0.64 7.60
C SER A 91 -13.77 0.83 8.03
N PRO A 92 -14.05 1.64 9.06
CA PRO A 92 -15.43 1.96 9.47
C PRO A 92 -16.23 2.74 8.42
N VAL A 93 -15.57 3.34 7.43
CA VAL A 93 -16.26 4.02 6.31
C VAL A 93 -16.86 3.04 5.30
N ARG A 94 -16.51 1.75 5.36
CA ARG A 94 -17.04 0.75 4.44
C ARG A 94 -18.50 0.44 4.77
N THR A 95 -19.34 0.46 3.75
CA THR A 95 -20.70 -0.06 3.82
C THR A 95 -20.85 -1.35 3.00
N LEU A 96 -21.72 -2.24 3.47
CA LEU A 96 -22.17 -3.41 2.72
C LEU A 96 -23.48 -3.13 1.96
N ASN A 97 -24.13 -2.00 2.25
CA ASN A 97 -25.34 -1.58 1.57
C ASN A 97 -25.01 -0.56 0.47
N PRO A 98 -25.12 -0.91 -0.82
CA PRO A 98 -24.81 0.02 -1.90
C PRO A 98 -25.78 1.22 -1.99
N LYS A 99 -26.95 1.18 -1.30
CA LYS A 99 -27.89 2.30 -1.26
C LYS A 99 -27.42 3.43 -0.34
N GLU A 100 -26.58 3.12 0.64
CA GLU A 100 -26.05 4.09 1.61
C GLU A 100 -24.69 4.64 1.17
N ALA A 101 -24.13 4.14 0.08
CA ALA A 101 -22.78 4.50 -0.36
C ALA A 101 -22.77 5.82 -1.14
N ASP A 102 -21.84 6.71 -0.76
CA ASP A 102 -21.52 7.92 -1.49
C ASP A 102 -20.53 7.65 -2.63
N TRP A 103 -19.63 6.66 -2.44
CA TRP A 103 -18.61 6.29 -3.41
C TRP A 103 -18.47 4.78 -3.56
N PHE A 104 -18.10 4.35 -4.77
CA PHE A 104 -17.93 2.95 -5.12
C PHE A 104 -16.47 2.68 -5.48
N TYR A 105 -15.79 1.89 -4.64
CA TYR A 105 -14.43 1.48 -4.88
C TYR A 105 -14.37 0.15 -5.63
N THR A 106 -13.62 0.12 -6.72
CA THR A 106 -13.45 -1.08 -7.54
C THR A 106 -12.01 -1.65 -7.42
N PRO A 107 -11.80 -2.78 -6.70
CA PRO A 107 -10.46 -3.29 -6.39
C PRO A 107 -9.85 -4.10 -7.56
N VAL A 108 -9.28 -3.40 -8.54
CA VAL A 108 -8.58 -3.98 -9.69
C VAL A 108 -7.07 -3.81 -9.54
N TYR A 109 -6.31 -4.90 -9.52
CA TYR A 109 -4.86 -4.89 -9.35
C TYR A 109 -4.14 -4.84 -10.70
N THR A 110 -4.21 -3.69 -11.36
CA THR A 110 -3.75 -3.57 -12.75
C THR A 110 -2.23 -3.51 -12.89
N THR A 111 -1.51 -3.15 -11.83
CA THR A 111 -0.04 -2.94 -11.87
C THR A 111 0.78 -4.11 -11.32
N CYS A 112 0.11 -5.12 -10.75
CA CYS A 112 0.74 -6.29 -10.14
C CYS A 112 1.14 -7.39 -11.14
N ASP A 113 0.74 -7.32 -12.42
CA ASP A 113 1.23 -8.26 -13.44
C ASP A 113 2.57 -7.78 -14.00
N LEU A 114 3.67 -8.25 -13.38
CA LEU A 114 5.02 -7.83 -13.67
C LEU A 114 5.71 -8.73 -14.71
N THR A 115 6.61 -8.14 -15.47
CA THR A 115 7.63 -8.86 -16.26
C THR A 115 8.63 -9.58 -15.34
N PRO A 116 9.45 -10.52 -15.85
CA PRO A 116 10.53 -11.11 -15.07
C PRO A 116 11.43 -10.06 -14.39
N ASN A 117 11.67 -8.94 -15.09
CA ASN A 117 12.48 -7.82 -14.60
C ASN A 117 11.76 -6.90 -13.60
N GLY A 118 10.50 -7.21 -13.23
CA GLY A 118 9.75 -6.44 -12.24
C GLY A 118 9.03 -5.20 -12.79
N LEU A 119 9.06 -4.97 -14.11
CA LEU A 119 8.34 -3.86 -14.72
C LEU A 119 6.86 -4.20 -14.96
N PRO A 120 5.91 -3.27 -14.74
CA PRO A 120 4.49 -3.50 -14.97
C PRO A 120 4.17 -3.67 -16.46
N LEU A 121 3.28 -4.61 -16.79
CA LEU A 121 2.85 -4.88 -18.17
C LEU A 121 1.88 -3.80 -18.69
N ARG A 122 2.41 -2.83 -19.47
CA ARG A 122 1.66 -1.67 -20.00
C ARG A 122 0.36 -2.02 -20.74
N PHE A 123 0.34 -3.06 -21.56
CA PHE A 123 -0.84 -3.37 -22.39
C PHE A 123 -1.93 -4.19 -21.69
N LYS A 124 -1.60 -4.87 -20.60
CA LYS A 124 -2.58 -5.70 -19.88
C LYS A 124 -3.47 -4.88 -18.97
N SER A 125 -2.91 -3.83 -18.38
CA SER A 125 -3.61 -2.95 -17.44
C SER A 125 -4.88 -2.32 -18.07
N PRO A 126 -4.85 -1.70 -19.26
CA PRO A 126 -6.05 -1.21 -19.95
C PRO A 126 -7.10 -2.26 -20.25
N ARG A 127 -6.68 -3.45 -20.70
CA ARG A 127 -7.61 -4.54 -21.04
C ARG A 127 -8.33 -5.05 -19.80
N MET A 128 -7.59 -5.19 -18.70
CA MET A 128 -8.16 -5.59 -17.42
C MET A 128 -9.14 -4.55 -16.89
N MET A 129 -8.79 -3.26 -16.99
CA MET A 129 -9.66 -2.17 -16.56
C MET A 129 -10.96 -2.13 -17.36
N ARG A 130 -10.89 -2.15 -18.70
CA ARG A 130 -12.10 -2.21 -19.56
C ARG A 130 -12.96 -3.42 -19.24
N SER A 131 -12.34 -4.59 -19.05
CA SER A 131 -13.08 -5.80 -18.68
C SER A 131 -13.74 -5.69 -17.31
N ALA A 132 -13.12 -5.03 -16.34
CA ALA A 132 -13.70 -4.79 -15.03
C ALA A 132 -14.88 -3.82 -15.13
N ILE A 133 -14.72 -2.71 -15.85
CA ILE A 133 -15.79 -1.72 -16.11
C ILE A 133 -17.00 -2.36 -16.79
N GLN A 134 -16.76 -3.19 -17.81
CA GLN A 134 -17.84 -3.88 -18.50
C GLN A 134 -18.56 -4.89 -17.58
N LEU A 135 -17.81 -5.58 -16.72
CA LEU A 135 -18.40 -6.51 -15.74
C LEU A 135 -19.25 -5.75 -14.72
N ILE A 136 -18.78 -4.61 -14.22
CA ILE A 136 -19.50 -3.86 -13.18
C ILE A 136 -20.76 -3.20 -13.74
N SER A 137 -20.68 -2.63 -14.94
CA SER A 137 -21.82 -2.00 -15.60
C SER A 137 -22.91 -2.99 -16.01
N SER A 138 -22.53 -4.24 -16.33
CA SER A 138 -23.49 -5.26 -16.75
C SER A 138 -24.18 -5.97 -15.58
N ASN A 139 -23.51 -6.14 -14.44
CA ASN A 139 -24.00 -6.97 -13.34
C ASN A 139 -24.56 -6.19 -12.16
N TRP A 140 -24.19 -4.91 -11.99
CA TRP A 140 -24.63 -4.12 -10.86
C TRP A 140 -25.35 -2.84 -11.31
N PRO A 141 -26.62 -2.64 -10.90
CA PRO A 141 -27.43 -1.53 -11.40
C PRO A 141 -26.94 -0.16 -10.92
N TYR A 142 -26.14 -0.09 -9.85
CA TYR A 142 -25.67 1.18 -9.30
C TYR A 142 -24.56 1.85 -10.12
N TRP A 143 -23.85 1.12 -10.99
CA TRP A 143 -22.96 1.74 -11.99
C TRP A 143 -23.74 2.64 -12.94
N ASN A 144 -24.89 2.16 -13.41
CA ASN A 144 -25.71 2.83 -14.42
C ASN A 144 -26.46 4.06 -13.87
N ARG A 145 -26.50 4.27 -12.55
CA ARG A 145 -27.14 5.44 -11.94
C ARG A 145 -26.42 6.75 -12.26
N THR A 146 -25.10 6.68 -12.36
CA THR A 146 -24.19 7.83 -12.50
C THR A 146 -23.24 7.66 -13.68
N GLU A 147 -23.41 6.58 -14.45
CA GLU A 147 -22.48 6.16 -15.51
C GLU A 147 -21.02 6.06 -15.03
N GLY A 148 -20.81 5.74 -13.75
CA GLY A 148 -19.50 5.57 -13.14
C GLY A 148 -18.89 6.84 -12.52
N VAL A 149 -19.60 7.97 -12.45
CA VAL A 149 -19.06 9.23 -11.88
C VAL A 149 -18.72 9.10 -10.39
N ASP A 150 -19.53 8.37 -9.61
CA ASP A 150 -19.30 8.06 -8.19
C ASP A 150 -18.45 6.78 -8.00
N HIS A 151 -17.82 6.27 -9.07
CA HIS A 151 -17.00 5.07 -9.04
C HIS A 151 -15.53 5.41 -9.26
N TYR A 152 -14.66 4.85 -8.43
CA TYR A 152 -13.23 5.13 -8.51
C TYR A 152 -12.37 3.88 -8.42
N PHE A 153 -11.16 4.03 -8.95
CA PHE A 153 -10.13 3.00 -9.04
C PHE A 153 -8.85 3.59 -8.48
N HIS A 154 -8.22 2.90 -7.55
CA HIS A 154 -6.86 3.27 -7.13
C HIS A 154 -5.88 2.60 -8.08
N MET A 155 -5.08 3.38 -8.81
CA MET A 155 -4.13 2.88 -9.78
C MET A 155 -2.84 3.70 -9.76
N ILE A 156 -1.72 3.00 -9.94
CA ILE A 156 -0.39 3.61 -9.89
C ILE A 156 0.22 3.79 -11.30
N SER A 157 -0.37 3.15 -12.31
CA SER A 157 0.04 3.30 -13.70
C SER A 157 -0.96 4.17 -14.47
N TRP A 158 -0.52 5.34 -14.92
CA TRP A 158 -1.32 6.20 -15.81
C TRP A 158 -1.67 5.50 -17.14
N HIS A 159 -0.87 4.51 -17.56
CA HIS A 159 -1.14 3.75 -18.76
C HIS A 159 -2.39 2.87 -18.66
N ALA A 160 -2.97 2.69 -17.47
CA ALA A 160 -4.17 1.88 -17.26
C ALA A 160 -5.42 2.39 -18.00
N PHE A 161 -5.44 3.67 -18.38
CA PHE A 161 -6.53 4.26 -19.16
C PHE A 161 -6.13 4.66 -20.58
N THR A 162 -4.85 4.57 -20.94
CA THR A 162 -4.40 4.87 -22.31
C THR A 162 -4.58 3.64 -23.18
N THR A 163 -5.31 3.80 -24.28
CA THR A 163 -5.44 2.81 -25.37
C THR A 163 -4.13 2.57 -26.08
#